data_AF-A0A966TJ23-F1
#
_entry.id   AF-A0A966TJ23-F1
#
_cell.length_a   1.000
_cell.length_b   1.000
_cell.length_c   1.000
_cell.angle_alpha   90.00
_cell.angle_beta   90.00
_cell.angle_gamma   90.00
#
_symmetry.space_group_name_H-M   'P 1'
#
loop_
_entity.id
_entity.type
_entity.pdbx_description
1 polymer ?
#
loop_
_entity_poly.entity_id
_entity_poly.type
_entity_poly.pdbx_seq_one_letter_code
_entity_poly.pdbx_strand_id
1 'polypeptide(L)'
;MKRIRTLLAKELLLETRQQYSFYGLLLYIGTTLFVLFMAIDEPDAAIWNGLFWVNQLFICINAVAKSFLQESRSRMLYFYTLTSATDFLLAKLIFNALLMLLMSSVSLLLFTFLLGNPMQQASQFIGLVLLGGISLSLVFSFLAAIAAKAQQNAAIMAILGFPVIIPQLILLMRLSSATFSPLVTVSWSAVGLLVALDALIVLMAVILFPFLWKD
;
A
#
# COMPACT_ATOMS: atom_id res chain seq x y z
N MET A 1 -5.71 -23.25 2.08
CA MET A 1 -4.66 -22.70 2.98
C MET A 1 -3.24 -23.14 2.65
N LYS A 2 -2.91 -24.44 2.46
CA LYS A 2 -1.54 -24.88 2.14
C LYS A 2 -0.98 -24.20 0.86
N ARG A 3 -1.78 -24.11 -0.21
CA ARG A 3 -1.41 -23.44 -1.47
C ARG A 3 -1.07 -21.94 -1.30
N ILE A 4 -1.92 -21.20 -0.59
CA ILE A 4 -1.69 -19.77 -0.28
C ILE A 4 -0.37 -19.58 0.47
N ARG A 5 -0.08 -20.41 1.47
CA ARG A 5 1.20 -20.34 2.21
C ARG A 5 2.40 -20.62 1.32
N THR A 6 2.30 -21.59 0.40
CA THR A 6 3.38 -21.88 -0.56
C THR A 6 3.60 -20.73 -1.53
N LEU A 7 2.53 -20.09 -2.01
CA LEU A 7 2.62 -18.91 -2.87
C LEU A 7 3.22 -17.72 -2.13
N LEU A 8 2.83 -17.48 -0.87
CA LEU A 8 3.45 -16.46 -0.02
C LEU A 8 4.94 -16.69 0.20
N ALA A 9 5.34 -17.95 0.47
CA ALA A 9 6.75 -18.31 0.62
C ALA A 9 7.53 -18.07 -0.69
N LYS A 10 6.90 -18.33 -1.84
CA LYS A 10 7.47 -18.01 -3.16
C LYS A 10 7.70 -16.50 -3.31
N GLU A 11 6.72 -15.67 -2.96
CA GLU A 11 6.88 -14.21 -3.09
C GLU A 11 7.98 -13.68 -2.17
N LEU A 12 8.02 -14.15 -0.91
CA LEU A 12 9.08 -13.78 0.02
C LEU A 12 10.47 -14.21 -0.46
N LEU A 13 10.57 -15.41 -1.05
CA LEU A 13 11.83 -15.91 -1.61
C LEU A 13 12.25 -15.11 -2.84
N LEU A 14 11.31 -14.66 -3.67
CA LEU A 14 11.62 -13.79 -4.81
C LEU A 14 12.11 -12.42 -4.36
N GLU A 15 11.44 -11.80 -3.40
CA GLU A 15 11.82 -10.47 -2.87
C GLU A 15 13.22 -10.52 -2.22
N THR A 16 13.48 -11.57 -1.43
CA THR A 16 14.79 -11.75 -0.78
C THR A 16 15.91 -12.08 -1.76
N ARG A 17 15.62 -12.75 -2.90
CA ARG A 17 16.58 -12.98 -3.98
C ARG A 17 16.78 -11.75 -4.87
N GLN A 18 15.75 -10.92 -5.04
CA GLN A 18 15.81 -9.68 -5.80
C GLN A 18 16.02 -8.47 -4.89
N GLN A 19 17.12 -8.51 -4.12
CA GLN A 19 17.47 -7.52 -3.11
C GLN A 19 17.42 -6.06 -3.59
N TYR A 20 17.69 -5.82 -4.88
CA TYR A 20 17.64 -4.48 -5.48
C TYR A 20 16.26 -3.80 -5.34
N SER A 21 15.16 -4.55 -5.36
CA SER A 21 13.82 -3.98 -5.24
C SER A 21 13.56 -3.46 -3.83
N PHE A 22 13.78 -4.33 -2.84
CA PHE A 22 13.60 -4.03 -1.42
C PHE A 22 14.53 -2.91 -0.94
N TYR A 23 15.84 -3.01 -1.21
CA TYR A 23 16.79 -1.98 -0.81
C TYR A 23 16.59 -0.68 -1.59
N GLY A 24 16.13 -0.74 -2.84
CA GLY A 24 15.76 0.45 -3.60
C GLY A 24 14.60 1.22 -2.96
N LEU A 25 13.60 0.52 -2.41
CA LEU A 25 12.51 1.12 -1.64
C LEU A 25 13.00 1.77 -0.34
N LEU A 26 13.86 1.08 0.41
CA LEU A 26 14.44 1.65 1.64
C LEU A 26 15.29 2.89 1.35
N LEU A 27 16.12 2.84 0.30
CA LEU A 27 16.91 3.97 -0.16
C LEU A 27 16.01 5.14 -0.60
N TYR A 28 14.93 4.85 -1.32
CA TYR A 28 13.92 5.84 -1.70
C TYR A 28 13.33 6.53 -0.46
N ILE A 29 12.84 5.76 0.52
CA ILE A 29 12.29 6.29 1.77
C ILE A 29 13.33 7.16 2.48
N GLY A 30 14.54 6.65 2.68
CA GLY A 30 15.59 7.39 3.37
C GLY A 30 15.97 8.70 2.67
N THR A 31 16.11 8.66 1.34
CA THR A 31 16.48 9.84 0.54
C THR A 31 15.38 10.89 0.54
N THR A 32 14.12 10.48 0.29
CA THR A 32 12.99 11.42 0.27
C THR A 32 12.79 12.08 1.62
N LEU A 33 12.88 11.31 2.72
CA LEU A 33 12.76 11.87 4.07
C LEU A 33 13.92 12.78 4.44
N PHE A 34 15.15 12.43 4.04
CA PHE A 34 16.31 13.27 4.27
C PHE A 34 16.22 14.60 3.51
N VAL A 35 15.73 14.57 2.27
CA VAL A 35 15.47 15.79 1.49
C VAL A 35 14.37 16.64 2.16
N LEU A 36 13.28 16.03 2.62
CA LEU A 36 12.22 16.76 3.34
C LEU A 36 12.74 17.40 4.63
N PHE A 37 13.58 16.68 5.39
CA PHE A 37 14.22 17.20 6.60
C PHE A 37 15.13 18.40 6.31
N MET A 38 15.92 18.36 5.24
CA MET A 38 16.78 19.48 4.83
C MET A 38 16.00 20.68 4.27
N ALA A 39 14.81 20.43 3.69
CA ALA A 39 14.03 21.45 3.01
C ALA A 39 13.05 22.20 3.93
N ILE A 40 12.63 21.58 5.04
CA ILE A 40 11.59 22.10 5.92
C ILE A 40 12.09 22.05 7.36
N ASP A 41 12.29 23.22 7.96
CA ASP A 41 12.51 23.34 9.40
C ASP A 41 11.17 23.20 10.13
N GLU A 42 11.08 22.21 11.02
CA GLU A 42 9.98 22.00 11.99
C GLU A 42 8.56 22.20 11.42
N PRO A 43 8.06 21.26 10.59
CA PRO A 43 6.72 21.39 10.01
C PRO A 43 5.63 21.34 11.08
N ASP A 44 4.61 22.21 10.92
CA ASP A 44 3.38 22.13 11.71
C ASP A 44 2.68 20.77 11.51
N ALA A 45 1.87 20.35 12.49
CA ALA A 45 1.26 19.01 12.55
C ALA A 45 0.42 18.69 11.30
N ALA A 46 -0.28 19.70 10.75
CA ALA A 46 -1.05 19.53 9.52
C ALA A 46 -0.17 19.24 8.30
N ILE A 47 0.97 19.94 8.19
CA ILE A 47 1.95 19.75 7.12
C ILE A 47 2.64 18.40 7.29
N TRP A 48 3.07 18.07 8.51
CA TRP A 48 3.69 16.78 8.85
C TRP A 48 2.79 15.62 8.41
N ASN A 49 1.49 15.68 8.76
CA ASN A 49 0.51 14.67 8.38
C ASN A 49 0.32 14.56 6.86
N GLY A 50 0.25 15.70 6.16
CA GLY A 50 0.15 15.72 4.71
C GLY A 50 1.36 15.10 4.01
N LEU A 51 2.57 15.50 4.44
CA LEU A 51 3.82 14.96 3.89
C LEU A 51 3.92 13.45 4.13
N PHE A 52 3.54 12.98 5.32
CA PHE A 52 3.55 11.55 5.63
C PHE A 52 2.67 10.75 4.66
N TRP A 53 1.41 11.12 4.48
CA TRP A 53 0.48 10.38 3.61
C TRP A 53 0.82 10.49 2.12
N VAL A 54 1.33 11.64 1.68
CA VAL A 54 1.82 11.81 0.30
C VAL A 54 3.03 10.90 0.06
N ASN A 55 4.01 10.90 0.97
CA ASN A 55 5.15 9.99 0.89
C ASN A 55 4.70 8.52 0.90
N GLN A 56 3.74 8.18 1.76
CA GLN A 56 3.17 6.83 1.85
C GLN A 56 2.50 6.38 0.54
N LEU A 57 1.82 7.28 -0.17
CA LEU A 57 1.29 7.00 -1.50
C LEU A 57 2.42 6.65 -2.49
N PHE A 58 3.50 7.42 -2.52
CA PHE A 58 4.60 7.15 -3.45
C PHE A 58 5.35 5.86 -3.12
N ILE A 59 5.54 5.56 -1.83
CA ILE A 59 6.07 4.27 -1.38
C ILE A 59 5.17 3.13 -1.90
N CYS A 60 3.85 3.28 -1.75
CA CYS A 60 2.90 2.28 -2.20
C CYS A 60 2.95 2.06 -3.72
N ILE A 61 3.00 3.13 -4.51
CA ILE A 61 3.13 3.05 -5.97
C ILE A 61 4.39 2.27 -6.34
N ASN A 62 5.53 2.63 -5.75
CA ASN A 62 6.83 2.02 -6.08
C ASN A 62 6.93 0.56 -5.62
N ALA A 63 6.32 0.21 -4.48
CA ALA A 63 6.32 -1.15 -3.95
C ALA A 63 5.37 -2.07 -4.73
N VAL A 64 4.12 -1.62 -4.94
CA VAL A 64 3.06 -2.48 -5.46
C VAL A 64 3.08 -2.58 -6.99
N ALA A 65 3.47 -1.51 -7.71
CA ALA A 65 3.52 -1.55 -9.17
C ALA A 65 4.45 -2.68 -9.67
N LYS A 66 5.58 -2.91 -9.00
CA LYS A 66 6.50 -4.00 -9.36
C LYS A 66 5.90 -5.39 -9.17
N SER A 67 5.14 -5.59 -8.10
CA SER A 67 4.57 -6.90 -7.73
C SER A 67 3.79 -7.54 -8.87
N PHE A 68 2.95 -6.79 -9.59
CA PHE A 68 2.19 -7.32 -10.73
C PHE A 68 2.87 -7.12 -12.09
N LEU A 69 3.64 -6.04 -12.30
CA LEU A 69 4.25 -5.74 -13.59
C LEU A 69 5.47 -6.60 -13.92
N GLN A 70 6.14 -7.20 -12.92
CA GLN A 70 7.30 -8.07 -13.14
C GLN A 70 6.96 -9.52 -13.50
N GLU A 71 5.70 -9.93 -13.33
CA GLU A 71 5.25 -11.26 -13.74
C GLU A 71 5.03 -11.27 -15.26
N SER A 72 5.87 -11.99 -15.99
CA SER A 72 5.71 -12.14 -17.43
C SER A 72 4.44 -12.92 -17.76
N ARG A 73 3.81 -12.59 -18.90
CA ARG A 73 2.60 -13.28 -19.39
C ARG A 73 2.75 -14.80 -19.40
N SER A 74 3.95 -15.31 -19.73
CA SER A 74 4.26 -16.74 -19.74
C SER A 74 4.22 -17.40 -18.35
N ARG A 75 4.63 -16.70 -17.29
CA ARG A 75 4.54 -17.20 -15.90
C ARG A 75 3.09 -17.22 -15.42
N MET A 76 2.30 -16.22 -15.81
CA MET A 76 0.87 -16.18 -15.50
C MET A 76 0.11 -17.39 -16.09
N LEU A 77 0.44 -17.77 -17.33
CA LEU A 77 -0.10 -18.99 -17.97
C LEU A 77 0.35 -20.28 -17.26
N TYR A 78 1.60 -20.35 -16.78
CA TYR A 78 2.07 -21.48 -15.98
C TYR A 78 1.34 -21.59 -14.64
N PHE A 79 1.10 -20.48 -13.94
CA PHE A 79 0.33 -20.49 -12.68
C PHE A 79 -1.14 -20.84 -12.88
N TYR A 80 -1.70 -20.57 -14.05
CA TYR A 80 -3.07 -20.97 -14.39
C TYR A 80 -3.26 -22.48 -14.38
N THR A 81 -2.24 -23.26 -14.73
CA THR A 81 -2.35 -24.73 -14.75
C THR A 81 -2.17 -25.37 -13.36
N LEU A 82 -1.59 -24.64 -12.41
CA LEU A 82 -1.20 -25.16 -11.09
C LEU A 82 -2.09 -24.69 -9.95
N THR A 83 -2.70 -23.51 -10.08
CA THR A 83 -3.40 -22.84 -8.99
C THR A 83 -4.68 -22.16 -9.45
N SER A 84 -5.64 -21.99 -8.53
CA SER A 84 -6.84 -21.20 -8.80
C SER A 84 -6.49 -19.71 -8.82
N ALA A 85 -7.16 -18.94 -9.69
CA ALA A 85 -6.92 -17.50 -9.80
C ALA A 85 -7.17 -16.76 -8.48
N THR A 86 -8.16 -17.21 -7.69
CA THR A 86 -8.48 -16.62 -6.39
C THR A 86 -7.37 -16.86 -5.35
N ASP A 87 -6.81 -18.07 -5.28
CA ASP A 87 -5.69 -18.38 -4.37
C ASP A 87 -4.43 -17.55 -4.71
N PHE A 88 -4.16 -17.37 -6.01
CA PHE A 88 -3.05 -16.56 -6.49
C PHE A 88 -3.21 -15.09 -6.11
N LEU A 89 -4.38 -14.50 -6.38
CA LEU A 89 -4.68 -13.12 -6.02
C LEU A 89 -4.56 -12.89 -4.52
N LEU A 90 -5.20 -13.74 -3.70
CA LEU A 90 -5.21 -13.58 -2.25
C LEU A 90 -3.81 -13.66 -1.65
N ALA A 91 -2.98 -14.60 -2.12
CA ALA A 91 -1.58 -14.66 -1.70
C ALA A 91 -0.85 -13.35 -2.01
N LYS A 92 -1.11 -12.75 -3.17
CA LYS A 92 -0.45 -11.51 -3.60
C LYS A 92 -0.94 -10.27 -2.84
N LEU A 93 -2.24 -10.16 -2.59
CA LEU A 93 -2.81 -9.11 -1.75
C LEU A 93 -2.23 -9.17 -0.33
N ILE A 94 -2.13 -10.36 0.26
CA ILE A 94 -1.55 -10.55 1.59
C ILE A 94 -0.06 -10.19 1.59
N PHE A 95 0.70 -10.61 0.57
CA PHE A 95 2.12 -10.28 0.47
C PHE A 95 2.34 -8.76 0.37
N ASN A 96 1.61 -8.08 -0.53
CA ASN A 96 1.73 -6.64 -0.69
C ASN A 96 1.26 -5.88 0.57
N ALA A 97 0.24 -6.38 1.28
CA ALA A 97 -0.18 -5.80 2.55
C ALA A 97 0.93 -5.93 3.61
N LEU A 98 1.56 -7.10 3.74
CA LEU A 98 2.70 -7.32 4.65
C LEU A 98 3.90 -6.42 4.31
N LEU A 99 4.24 -6.32 3.01
CA LEU A 99 5.30 -5.44 2.55
C LEU A 99 5.00 -3.98 2.93
N MET A 100 3.76 -3.53 2.70
CA MET A 100 3.33 -2.17 3.04
C MET A 100 3.26 -1.90 4.54
N LEU A 101 2.93 -2.89 5.36
CA LEU A 101 3.02 -2.77 6.82
C LEU A 101 4.47 -2.56 7.27
N LEU A 102 5.43 -3.28 6.68
CA LEU A 102 6.84 -3.09 6.96
C LEU A 102 7.31 -1.71 6.51
N MET A 103 6.99 -1.31 5.28
CA MET A 103 7.43 -0.03 4.71
C MET A 103 6.80 1.18 5.43
N SER A 104 5.52 1.11 5.79
CA SER A 104 4.86 2.15 6.59
C SER A 104 5.47 2.28 7.98
N SER A 105 5.80 1.16 8.63
CA SER A 105 6.45 1.16 9.94
C SER A 105 7.85 1.77 9.88
N VAL A 106 8.66 1.39 8.88
CA VAL A 106 9.98 1.99 8.66
C VAL A 106 9.86 3.48 8.33
N SER A 107 8.94 3.86 7.45
CA SER A 107 8.73 5.27 7.10
C SER A 107 8.29 6.08 8.31
N LEU A 108 7.43 5.54 9.17
CA LEU A 108 6.98 6.19 10.40
C LEU A 108 8.14 6.43 11.36
N LEU A 109 8.96 5.41 11.61
CA LEU A 109 10.14 5.50 12.47
C LEU A 109 11.08 6.61 11.98
N LEU A 110 11.42 6.60 10.69
CA LEU A 110 12.28 7.62 10.10
C LEU A 110 11.64 9.01 10.16
N PHE A 111 10.34 9.14 9.89
CA PHE A 111 9.64 10.43 9.98
C PHE A 111 9.72 11.02 11.39
N THR A 112 9.44 10.20 12.41
CA THR A 112 9.50 10.64 13.81
C THR A 112 10.92 10.96 14.29
N PHE A 113 11.92 10.25 13.75
CA PHE A 113 13.32 10.46 14.12
C PHE A 113 13.92 11.71 13.46
N LEU A 114 13.63 11.96 12.16
CA LEU A 114 14.19 13.11 11.43
C LEU A 114 13.38 14.40 11.65
N LEU A 115 12.05 14.36 11.47
CA LEU A 115 11.19 15.55 11.51
C LEU A 115 10.57 15.81 12.90
N GLY A 116 10.98 15.04 13.90
CA GLY A 116 10.40 15.07 15.24
C GLY A 116 9.02 14.41 15.31
N ASN A 117 8.45 14.42 16.52
CA ASN A 117 7.18 13.75 16.81
C ASN A 117 6.10 14.74 17.28
N PRO A 118 5.23 15.23 16.38
CA PRO A 118 4.09 16.07 16.76
C PRO A 118 2.88 15.27 17.28
N MET A 119 2.95 13.93 17.33
CA MET A 119 1.80 13.09 17.67
C MET A 119 1.46 13.19 19.15
N GLN A 120 0.20 13.54 19.45
CA GLN A 120 -0.34 13.51 20.80
C GLN A 120 -0.85 12.12 21.18
N GLN A 121 -1.50 11.42 20.23
CA GLN A 121 -2.07 10.09 20.43
C GLN A 121 -1.35 9.06 19.54
N ALA A 122 -0.11 8.74 19.89
CA ALA A 122 0.77 7.89 19.07
C ALA A 122 0.18 6.50 18.77
N SER A 123 -0.50 5.87 19.73
CA SER A 123 -1.10 4.54 19.52
C SER A 123 -2.18 4.53 18.45
N GLN A 124 -3.03 5.57 18.42
CA GLN A 124 -4.09 5.70 17.42
C GLN A 124 -3.51 6.03 16.05
N PHE A 125 -2.50 6.91 15.98
CA PHE A 125 -1.83 7.21 14.73
C PHE A 125 -1.14 5.97 14.15
N ILE A 126 -0.41 5.20 14.96
CA ILE A 126 0.19 3.93 14.52
C ILE A 126 -0.88 2.98 13.98
N GLY A 127 -2.02 2.83 14.67
CA GLY A 127 -3.13 2.02 14.18
C GLY A 127 -3.65 2.47 12.82
N LEU A 128 -3.82 3.78 12.62
CA LEU A 128 -4.24 4.37 11.34
C LEU A 128 -3.19 4.20 10.25
N VAL A 129 -1.90 4.29 10.58
CA VAL A 129 -0.80 4.06 9.64
C VAL A 129 -0.80 2.62 9.14
N LEU A 130 -0.95 1.65 10.03
CA LEU A 130 -1.02 0.23 9.66
C LEU A 130 -2.25 -0.07 8.82
N LEU A 131 -3.42 0.44 9.23
CA LEU A 131 -4.67 0.32 8.48
C LEU A 131 -4.55 0.97 7.09
N GLY A 132 -4.05 2.20 7.02
CA GLY A 132 -3.85 2.93 5.77
C GLY A 132 -2.82 2.27 4.86
N GLY A 133 -1.77 1.67 5.42
CA GLY A 133 -0.80 0.87 4.67
C GLY A 133 -1.46 -0.34 4.00
N ILE A 134 -2.30 -1.07 4.71
CA ILE A 134 -3.09 -2.19 4.15
C ILE A 134 -4.05 -1.66 3.08
N SER A 135 -4.80 -0.61 3.40
CA SER A 135 -5.84 -0.03 2.56
C SER A 135 -5.29 0.44 1.21
N LEU A 136 -4.18 1.22 1.23
CA LEU A 136 -3.50 1.66 0.01
C LEU A 136 -2.94 0.47 -0.78
N SER A 137 -2.36 -0.51 -0.08
CA SER A 137 -1.83 -1.72 -0.72
C SER A 137 -2.90 -2.49 -1.47
N LEU A 138 -4.10 -2.64 -0.89
CA LEU A 138 -5.22 -3.34 -1.51
C LEU A 138 -5.70 -2.64 -2.78
N VAL A 139 -5.89 -1.32 -2.73
CA VAL A 139 -6.28 -0.51 -3.89
C VAL A 139 -5.27 -0.68 -5.02
N PHE A 140 -3.99 -0.42 -4.73
CA PHE A 140 -2.95 -0.48 -5.75
C PHE A 140 -2.75 -1.88 -6.30
N SER A 141 -2.87 -2.91 -5.46
CA SER A 141 -2.75 -4.30 -5.90
C SER A 141 -3.90 -4.68 -6.83
N PHE A 142 -5.12 -4.23 -6.52
CA PHE A 142 -6.30 -4.44 -7.38
C PHE A 142 -6.15 -3.70 -8.72
N LEU A 143 -5.74 -2.44 -8.69
CA LEU A 143 -5.48 -1.67 -9.91
C LEU A 143 -4.36 -2.30 -10.75
N ALA A 144 -3.30 -2.78 -10.11
CA ALA A 144 -2.20 -3.45 -10.79
C ALA A 144 -2.63 -4.79 -11.40
N ALA A 145 -3.55 -5.52 -10.75
CA ALA A 145 -4.13 -6.73 -11.29
C ALA A 145 -4.95 -6.46 -12.57
N ILE A 146 -5.73 -5.38 -12.61
CA ILE A 146 -6.47 -4.96 -13.80
C ILE A 146 -5.51 -4.48 -14.89
N ALA A 147 -4.56 -3.62 -14.51
CA ALA A 147 -3.60 -3.03 -15.42
C ALA A 147 -2.72 -4.09 -16.10
N ALA A 148 -2.30 -5.14 -15.39
CA ALA A 148 -1.47 -6.22 -15.93
C ALA A 148 -2.10 -6.93 -17.14
N LYS A 149 -3.42 -6.82 -17.33
CA LYS A 149 -4.15 -7.40 -18.46
C LYS A 149 -4.31 -6.48 -19.66
N ALA A 150 -4.24 -5.17 -19.46
CA ALA A 150 -4.54 -4.21 -20.51
C ALA A 150 -3.26 -3.70 -21.16
N GLN A 151 -3.12 -3.75 -22.49
CA GLN A 151 -1.86 -3.50 -23.21
C GLN A 151 -1.11 -2.19 -22.87
N GLN A 152 -1.76 -1.22 -22.23
CA GLN A 152 -1.14 0.00 -21.70
C GLN A 152 -1.16 0.04 -20.16
N ASN A 153 -0.46 -0.91 -19.52
CA ASN A 153 -0.46 -1.13 -18.06
C ASN A 153 -0.27 0.15 -17.21
N ALA A 154 0.62 1.07 -17.60
CA ALA A 154 0.93 2.25 -16.79
C ALA A 154 -0.15 3.34 -16.87
N ALA A 155 -0.71 3.60 -18.06
CA ALA A 155 -1.73 4.62 -18.27
C ALA A 155 -3.04 4.25 -17.57
N ILE A 156 -3.41 2.97 -17.61
CA ILE A 156 -4.65 2.46 -17.01
C ILE A 156 -4.59 2.50 -15.48
N MET A 157 -3.42 2.21 -14.89
CA MET A 157 -3.20 2.35 -13.45
C MET A 157 -3.36 3.81 -12.99
N ALA A 158 -2.92 4.79 -13.79
CA ALA A 158 -3.09 6.21 -13.49
C ALA A 158 -4.55 6.68 -13.65
N ILE A 159 -5.19 6.36 -14.77
CA ILE A 159 -6.56 6.83 -15.09
C ILE A 159 -7.58 6.26 -14.10
N LEU A 160 -7.49 4.96 -13.79
CA LEU A 160 -8.43 4.30 -12.88
C LEU A 160 -8.05 4.48 -11.41
N GLY A 161 -6.76 4.63 -11.12
CA GLY A 161 -6.27 4.68 -9.75
C GLY A 161 -6.57 5.99 -9.05
N PHE A 162 -6.30 7.12 -9.70
CA PHE A 162 -6.45 8.44 -9.07
C PHE A 162 -7.85 8.69 -8.48
N PRO A 163 -8.96 8.42 -9.21
CA PRO A 163 -10.32 8.62 -8.68
C PRO A 163 -10.64 7.80 -7.43
N VAL A 164 -10.03 6.61 -7.28
CA VAL A 164 -10.27 5.72 -6.14
C VAL A 164 -9.33 6.05 -4.98
N ILE A 165 -8.08 6.39 -5.28
CA ILE A 165 -7.05 6.64 -4.27
C ILE A 165 -7.26 7.99 -3.57
N ILE A 166 -7.68 9.04 -4.29
CA ILE A 166 -7.83 10.39 -3.72
C ILE A 166 -8.83 10.39 -2.54
N PRO A 167 -10.07 9.87 -2.67
CA PRO A 167 -11.02 9.85 -1.55
C PRO A 167 -10.49 9.10 -0.33
N GLN A 168 -9.79 7.99 -0.56
CA GLN A 168 -9.23 7.17 0.49
C GLN A 168 -8.07 7.86 1.22
N LEU A 169 -7.19 8.54 0.46
CA LEU A 169 -6.14 9.37 1.04
C LEU A 169 -6.71 10.54 1.85
N ILE A 170 -7.70 11.25 1.31
CA ILE A 170 -8.34 12.36 2.03
C ILE A 170 -8.96 11.86 3.34
N LEU A 171 -9.62 10.70 3.31
CA LEU A 171 -10.20 10.09 4.52
C LEU A 171 -9.11 9.76 5.54
N LEU A 172 -8.00 9.15 5.11
CA LEU A 172 -6.85 8.84 5.97
C LEU A 172 -6.24 10.09 6.59
N MET A 173 -5.98 11.12 5.77
CA MET A 173 -5.42 12.40 6.22
C MET A 173 -6.33 13.09 7.24
N ARG A 174 -7.66 13.03 7.06
CA ARG A 174 -8.63 13.62 8.00
C ARG A 174 -8.77 12.80 9.28
N LEU A 175 -8.70 11.47 9.20
CA LEU A 175 -8.71 10.60 10.38
C LEU A 175 -7.44 10.79 11.21
N SER A 176 -6.30 10.89 10.54
CA SER A 176 -5.02 11.04 11.19
C SER A 176 -4.77 12.45 11.72
N SER A 177 -5.37 13.50 11.13
CA SER A 177 -5.27 14.85 11.70
C SER A 177 -5.87 14.94 13.11
N ALA A 178 -6.89 14.13 13.41
CA ALA A 178 -7.49 14.04 14.73
C ALA A 178 -6.50 13.59 15.81
N THR A 179 -5.50 12.76 15.49
CA THR A 179 -4.55 12.23 16.49
C THR A 179 -3.47 13.24 16.90
N PHE A 180 -3.36 14.36 16.19
CA PHE A 180 -2.45 15.47 16.54
C PHE A 180 -3.12 16.49 17.47
N SER A 181 -4.44 16.42 17.67
CA SER A 181 -5.15 17.28 18.61
C SER A 181 -5.51 16.51 19.89
N PRO A 182 -5.27 17.08 21.09
CA PRO A 182 -5.65 16.42 22.34
C PRO A 182 -7.17 16.39 22.56
N LEU A 183 -7.93 17.27 21.89
CA LEU A 183 -9.37 17.47 22.09
C LEU A 183 -10.24 16.69 21.09
N VAL A 184 -9.66 16.25 19.98
CA VAL A 184 -10.38 15.57 18.90
C VAL A 184 -10.14 14.08 19.00
N THR A 185 -11.23 13.31 19.04
CA THR A 185 -11.16 11.85 19.05
C THR A 185 -11.29 11.30 17.63
N VAL A 186 -10.55 10.23 17.34
CA VAL A 186 -10.71 9.49 16.09
C VAL A 186 -12.14 8.94 15.99
N SER A 187 -12.80 9.22 14.87
CA SER A 187 -14.15 8.74 14.62
C SER A 187 -14.15 7.27 14.19
N TRP A 188 -14.66 6.40 15.07
CA TRP A 188 -14.80 4.96 14.79
C TRP A 188 -15.70 4.66 13.59
N SER A 189 -16.69 5.52 13.31
CA SER A 189 -17.53 5.34 12.12
C SER A 189 -16.76 5.59 10.83
N ALA A 190 -15.84 6.56 10.82
CA ALA A 190 -14.97 6.83 9.67
C ALA A 190 -13.89 5.75 9.51
N VAL A 191 -13.38 5.17 10.61
CA VAL A 191 -12.54 3.96 10.55
C VAL A 191 -13.32 2.78 9.96
N GLY A 192 -14.58 2.59 10.39
CA GLY A 192 -15.47 1.57 9.83
C GLY A 192 -15.75 1.75 8.33
N LEU A 193 -15.88 3.00 7.87
CA LEU A 193 -16.00 3.32 6.44
C LEU A 193 -14.76 2.88 5.66
N LEU A 194 -13.57 3.10 6.22
CA LEU A 194 -12.31 2.70 5.58
C LEU A 194 -12.19 1.18 5.47
N VAL A 195 -12.52 0.46 6.54
CA VAL A 195 -12.60 -1.01 6.52
C VAL A 195 -13.64 -1.53 5.53
N ALA A 196 -14.78 -0.84 5.40
CA ALA A 196 -15.82 -1.18 4.43
C ALA A 196 -15.33 -0.99 2.98
N LEU A 197 -14.58 0.07 2.71
CA LEU A 197 -13.92 0.29 1.41
C LEU A 197 -12.89 -0.81 1.11
N ASP A 198 -12.07 -1.20 2.09
CA ASP A 198 -11.12 -2.29 1.95
C ASP A 198 -11.82 -3.63 1.63
N ALA A 199 -12.91 -3.93 2.34
CA ALA A 199 -13.72 -5.12 2.10
C ALA A 199 -14.34 -5.11 0.69
N LEU A 200 -14.84 -3.95 0.23
CA LEU A 200 -15.36 -3.77 -1.12
C LEU A 200 -14.28 -4.07 -2.17
N ILE A 201 -13.06 -3.52 -2.01
CA ILE A 201 -11.96 -3.74 -2.94
C ILE A 201 -11.56 -5.22 -2.99
N VAL A 202 -11.45 -5.88 -1.84
CA VAL A 202 -11.15 -7.32 -1.79
C VAL A 202 -12.23 -8.12 -2.50
N LEU A 203 -13.50 -7.80 -2.27
CA LEU A 203 -14.63 -8.46 -2.91
C LEU A 203 -14.61 -8.26 -4.44
N MET A 204 -14.39 -7.03 -4.90
CA MET A 204 -14.24 -6.73 -6.33
C MET A 204 -13.05 -7.48 -6.94
N ALA A 205 -11.91 -7.51 -6.24
CA ALA A 205 -10.72 -8.22 -6.69
C ALA A 205 -10.99 -9.72 -6.84
N VAL A 206 -11.62 -10.35 -5.85
CA VAL A 206 -11.95 -11.79 -5.88
C VAL A 206 -12.95 -12.13 -6.99
N ILE A 207 -13.92 -11.25 -7.27
CA ILE A 207 -14.93 -11.48 -8.31
C ILE A 207 -14.34 -11.24 -9.71
N LEU A 208 -13.65 -10.11 -9.93
CA LEU A 208 -13.18 -9.70 -11.25
C LEU A 208 -11.94 -10.48 -11.71
N PHE A 209 -11.05 -10.84 -10.78
CA PHE A 209 -9.77 -11.45 -11.14
C PHE A 209 -9.90 -12.81 -11.85
N PRO A 210 -10.80 -13.72 -11.47
CA PRO A 210 -11.05 -14.95 -12.23
C PRO A 210 -11.51 -14.70 -13.68
N PHE A 211 -12.24 -13.61 -13.96
CA PHE A 211 -12.60 -13.25 -15.32
C PHE A 211 -11.38 -12.70 -16.07
N LEU A 212 -10.67 -11.76 -15.45
CA LEU A 212 -9.43 -11.18 -16.00
C LEU A 212 -8.36 -12.24 -16.28
N TRP A 213 -8.32 -13.32 -15.50
CA TRP A 213 -7.33 -14.38 -15.63
C TRP A 213 -7.66 -15.40 -16.74
N LYS A 214 -8.94 -15.54 -17.11
CA LYS A 214 -9.39 -16.51 -18.14
C LYS A 214 -9.15 -16.01 -19.57
N ASP A 215 -9.29 -14.71 -19.79
CA ASP A 215 -8.93 -14.03 -21.04
C ASP A 215 -7.42 -13.86 -21.15
#